data_AF-A0A813GXG0-F1
#
_entry.id   AF-A0A813GXG0-F1
#
_cell.length_a   1.000
_cell.length_b   1.000
_cell.length_c   1.000
_cell.angle_alpha   90.00
_cell.angle_beta   90.00
_cell.angle_gamma   90.00
#
_symmetry.space_group_name_H-M   'P 1'
#
loop_
_entity.id
_entity.type
_entity.pdbx_description
1 polymer ?
#
loop_
_entity_poly.entity_id
_entity_poly.type
_entity_poly.pdbx_seq_one_letter_code
_entity_poly.pdbx_strand_id
1 'polypeptide(L)'
;ARDTLGGKVSAWQDEDGDWIETGLHIFFGAYPNMMNIFSELDIEDRLQWKRHQMIFAMQEFPGEFTTFDFFEGVPAPLNFALAILMNQKMLTMPEKFQTAPPLLPMLIEGQKFINKQDDMSVLEFMKTYGMPDRINDE
;
A
#
# COMPACT_ATOMS: atom_id res chain seq x y z
N ALA A 1 18.95 -17.50 20.51
CA ALA A 1 18.92 -17.55 19.03
C ALA A 1 18.08 -18.76 18.63
N ARG A 2 17.44 -18.73 17.46
CA ARG A 2 16.65 -19.86 16.93
C ARG A 2 17.47 -20.60 15.87
N ASP A 3 17.09 -21.84 15.57
CA ASP A 3 17.71 -22.66 14.52
C ASP A 3 17.23 -22.29 13.10
N THR A 4 16.29 -21.33 12.99
CA THR A 4 15.78 -20.80 11.72
C THR A 4 16.22 -19.35 11.47
N LEU A 5 16.66 -19.09 10.23
CA LEU A 5 17.05 -17.74 9.78
C LEU A 5 15.81 -16.88 9.45
N GLY A 6 16.01 -15.57 9.33
CA GLY A 6 15.01 -14.63 8.81
C GLY A 6 14.19 -13.86 9.85
N GLY A 7 14.15 -14.28 11.12
CA GLY A 7 13.47 -13.48 12.16
C GLY A 7 11.96 -13.34 11.88
N LYS A 8 11.49 -12.14 11.52
CA LYS A 8 10.08 -11.90 11.14
C LYS A 8 9.73 -12.44 9.75
N VAL A 9 10.74 -12.70 8.90
CA VAL A 9 10.57 -13.30 7.57
C VAL A 9 10.96 -14.80 7.56
N SER A 10 10.96 -15.46 8.72
CA SER A 10 11.28 -16.89 8.77
C SER A 10 10.17 -17.77 8.20
N ALA A 11 10.56 -18.91 7.64
CA ALA A 11 9.68 -19.99 7.23
C ALA A 11 10.24 -21.33 7.68
N TRP A 12 9.39 -22.33 7.86
CA TRP A 12 9.77 -23.71 8.21
C TRP A 12 8.89 -24.70 7.46
N GLN A 13 9.37 -25.94 7.30
CA GLN A 13 8.57 -27.03 6.75
C GLN A 13 7.90 -27.83 7.86
N ASP A 14 6.66 -28.22 7.65
CA ASP A 14 5.97 -29.18 8.53
C ASP A 14 6.36 -30.63 8.20
N GLU A 15 5.68 -31.59 8.85
CA GLU A 15 5.96 -33.02 8.69
C GLU A 15 5.61 -33.54 7.27
N ASP A 16 4.71 -32.85 6.56
CA ASP A 16 4.26 -33.19 5.21
C ASP A 16 5.15 -32.55 4.12
N GLY A 17 6.02 -31.61 4.51
CA GLY A 17 6.97 -30.92 3.64
C GLY A 17 6.48 -29.57 3.12
N ASP A 18 5.31 -29.10 3.58
CA ASP A 18 4.72 -27.83 3.21
C ASP A 18 5.38 -26.67 3.97
N TRP A 19 5.62 -25.55 3.28
CA TRP A 19 6.24 -24.37 3.88
C TRP A 19 5.23 -23.49 4.60
N ILE A 20 5.51 -23.19 5.86
CA ILE A 20 4.73 -22.28 6.70
C ILE A 20 5.57 -21.03 6.97
N GLU A 21 5.00 -19.87 6.66
CA GLU A 21 5.66 -18.57 6.83
C GLU A 21 5.21 -17.88 8.12
N THR A 22 6.10 -17.06 8.69
CA THR A 22 5.76 -16.24 9.87
C THR A 22 4.75 -15.13 9.53
N GLY A 23 4.72 -14.69 8.26
CA GLY A 23 3.81 -13.67 7.79
C GLY A 23 3.86 -13.53 6.28
N LEU A 24 2.82 -12.93 5.71
CA LEU A 24 2.76 -12.59 4.30
C LEU A 24 3.56 -11.31 4.06
N HIS A 25 4.59 -11.37 3.23
CA HIS A 25 5.48 -10.25 2.94
C HIS A 25 5.35 -9.80 1.49
N ILE A 26 5.18 -8.49 1.29
CA ILE A 26 5.09 -7.87 -0.04
C ILE A 26 6.29 -6.95 -0.24
N PHE A 27 6.94 -7.06 -1.40
CA PHE A 27 8.02 -6.16 -1.81
C PHE A 27 7.46 -5.05 -2.69
N PHE A 28 7.82 -3.80 -2.37
CA PHE A 28 7.43 -2.62 -3.16
C PHE A 28 8.61 -2.13 -3.99
N GLY A 29 8.33 -1.60 -5.19
CA GLY A 29 9.34 -0.97 -6.04
C GLY A 29 10.01 0.24 -5.39
N ALA A 30 9.34 0.88 -4.42
CA ALA A 30 9.87 1.99 -3.64
C ALA A 30 10.83 1.56 -2.50
N TYR A 31 11.36 0.32 -2.51
CA TYR A 31 12.35 -0.19 -1.54
C TYR A 31 13.77 -0.21 -2.14
N PRO A 32 14.44 0.94 -2.29
CA PRO A 32 15.70 1.03 -3.02
C PRO A 32 16.80 0.15 -2.43
N ASN A 33 16.91 0.09 -1.09
CA ASN A 33 17.92 -0.75 -0.44
C ASN A 33 17.67 -2.26 -0.68
N MET A 34 16.40 -2.68 -0.71
CA MET A 34 16.08 -4.09 -1.02
C MET A 34 16.37 -4.39 -2.48
N MET A 35 16.01 -3.50 -3.42
CA MET A 35 16.31 -3.68 -4.83
C MET A 35 17.82 -3.79 -5.06
N ASN A 36 18.63 -2.95 -4.39
CA ASN A 36 20.09 -3.04 -4.46
C ASN A 36 20.61 -4.40 -3.97
N ILE A 37 20.13 -4.91 -2.83
CA ILE A 37 20.53 -6.24 -2.32
C ILE A 37 20.20 -7.35 -3.31
N PHE A 38 19.01 -7.32 -3.92
CA PHE A 38 18.62 -8.32 -4.90
C PHE A 38 19.48 -8.27 -6.16
N SER A 39 19.85 -7.05 -6.59
CA SER A 39 20.74 -6.83 -7.73
C SER A 39 22.18 -7.29 -7.44
N GLU A 40 22.73 -6.92 -6.28
CA GLU A 40 24.09 -7.27 -5.84
C GLU A 40 24.30 -8.79 -5.71
N LEU A 41 23.23 -9.52 -5.37
CA LEU A 41 23.24 -10.98 -5.22
C LEU A 41 22.80 -11.73 -6.49
N ASP A 42 22.43 -11.03 -7.56
CA ASP A 42 21.92 -11.60 -8.81
C ASP A 42 20.72 -12.54 -8.60
N ILE A 43 19.71 -12.05 -7.86
CA ILE A 43 18.49 -12.81 -7.50
C ILE A 43 17.19 -12.03 -7.79
N GLU A 44 17.24 -11.02 -8.65
CA GLU A 44 16.08 -10.20 -9.01
C GLU A 44 14.93 -11.04 -9.61
N ASP A 45 15.25 -12.16 -10.26
CA ASP A 45 14.28 -13.11 -10.84
C ASP A 45 13.37 -13.77 -9.78
N ARG A 46 13.79 -13.75 -8.50
CA ARG A 46 12.98 -14.25 -7.38
C ARG A 46 11.85 -13.29 -7.00
N LEU A 47 11.88 -12.04 -7.46
CA LEU A 47 10.78 -11.09 -7.27
C LEU A 47 9.73 -11.26 -8.37
N GLN A 48 8.57 -11.78 -7.99
CA GLN A 48 7.45 -12.00 -8.91
C GLN A 48 6.51 -10.78 -8.95
N TRP A 49 6.91 -9.75 -9.69
CA TRP A 49 6.11 -8.52 -9.86
C TRP A 49 4.69 -8.83 -10.34
N LYS A 50 3.71 -8.18 -9.72
CA LYS A 50 2.30 -8.27 -10.07
C LYS A 50 1.86 -7.03 -10.84
N ARG A 51 0.69 -7.10 -11.49
CA ARG A 51 0.06 -5.94 -12.11
C ARG A 51 -0.06 -4.82 -11.09
N HIS A 52 0.23 -3.58 -11.51
CA HIS A 52 0.12 -2.41 -10.66
C HIS A 52 -1.37 -2.07 -10.41
N GLN A 53 -1.93 -2.70 -9.40
CA GLN A 53 -3.34 -2.64 -9.04
C GLN A 53 -3.49 -2.84 -7.53
N MET A 54 -4.40 -2.12 -6.91
CA MET A 54 -4.86 -2.42 -5.55
C MET A 54 -6.29 -2.95 -5.63
N ILE A 55 -6.53 -4.13 -5.05
CA ILE A 55 -7.82 -4.84 -5.09
C ILE A 55 -8.39 -4.84 -3.67
N PHE A 56 -9.64 -4.41 -3.52
CA PHE A 56 -10.35 -4.39 -2.26
C PHE A 56 -11.61 -5.25 -2.36
N ALA A 57 -11.87 -6.07 -1.34
CA ALA A 57 -13.14 -6.76 -1.20
C ALA A 57 -14.24 -5.77 -0.77
N MET A 58 -15.46 -5.97 -1.28
CA MET A 58 -16.59 -5.12 -0.92
C MET A 58 -17.36 -5.74 0.25
N GLN A 59 -17.34 -5.11 1.43
CA GLN A 59 -18.08 -5.63 2.59
C GLN A 59 -19.60 -5.70 2.33
N GLU A 60 -20.16 -4.65 1.73
CA GLU A 60 -21.58 -4.57 1.41
C GLU A 60 -22.02 -5.59 0.35
N PHE A 61 -21.08 -6.13 -0.44
CA PHE A 61 -21.34 -7.03 -1.55
C PHE A 61 -20.42 -8.27 -1.48
N PRO A 62 -20.74 -9.27 -0.63
CA PRO A 62 -19.92 -10.46 -0.46
C PRO A 62 -19.58 -11.16 -1.78
N GLY A 63 -18.29 -11.39 -2.02
CA GLY A 63 -17.78 -11.99 -3.25
C GLY A 63 -17.45 -11.00 -4.37
N GLU A 64 -17.81 -9.72 -4.21
CA GLU A 64 -17.39 -8.67 -5.14
C GLU A 64 -16.09 -7.99 -4.73
N PHE A 65 -15.33 -7.59 -5.74
CA PHE A 65 -14.10 -6.82 -5.58
C PHE A 65 -14.19 -5.50 -6.37
N THR A 66 -13.44 -4.51 -5.91
CA THR A 66 -13.20 -3.24 -6.58
C THR A 66 -11.71 -2.99 -6.71
N THR A 67 -11.31 -2.19 -7.70
CA THR A 67 -9.89 -2.00 -8.02
C THR A 67 -9.52 -0.53 -8.17
N PHE A 68 -8.28 -0.23 -7.79
CA PHE A 68 -7.56 0.99 -8.16
C PHE A 68 -6.48 0.57 -9.15
N ASP A 69 -6.67 0.93 -10.42
CA ASP A 69 -5.80 0.54 -11.52
C ASP A 69 -4.80 1.66 -11.84
N PHE A 70 -3.51 1.32 -11.86
CA PHE A 70 -2.43 2.23 -12.19
C PHE A 70 -1.93 1.92 -13.59
N PHE A 71 -2.27 2.77 -14.56
CA PHE A 71 -1.93 2.54 -15.95
C PHE A 71 -0.46 2.83 -16.25
N GLU A 72 0.11 1.96 -17.07
CA GLU A 72 1.43 2.18 -17.67
C GLU A 72 1.44 3.48 -18.49
N GLY A 73 2.56 4.21 -18.44
CA GLY A 73 2.74 5.49 -19.12
C GLY A 73 2.20 6.71 -18.38
N VAL A 74 1.39 6.53 -17.32
CA VAL A 74 0.98 7.64 -16.45
C VAL A 74 1.97 7.77 -15.28
N PRO A 75 2.67 8.91 -15.13
CA PRO A 75 3.67 9.07 -14.08
C PRO A 75 3.04 9.27 -12.70
N ALA A 76 3.82 9.01 -11.64
CA ALA A 76 3.43 9.40 -10.28
C ALA A 76 3.50 10.94 -10.10
N PRO A 77 2.60 11.56 -9.31
CA PRO A 77 1.45 10.97 -8.62
C PRO A 77 0.16 10.92 -9.47
N LEU A 78 0.22 11.26 -10.76
CA LEU A 78 -0.96 11.34 -11.64
C LEU A 78 -1.64 9.99 -11.84
N ASN A 79 -0.89 8.90 -11.86
CA ASN A 79 -1.44 7.54 -11.93
C ASN A 79 -2.34 7.21 -10.73
N PHE A 80 -1.94 7.61 -9.54
CA PHE A 80 -2.72 7.43 -8.31
C PHE A 80 -3.97 8.30 -8.31
N ALA A 81 -3.85 9.57 -8.70
CA ALA A 81 -4.99 10.47 -8.84
C ALA A 81 -6.02 9.90 -9.85
N LEU A 82 -5.55 9.38 -10.98
CA LEU A 82 -6.41 8.72 -11.97
C LEU A 82 -7.09 7.48 -11.39
N ALA A 83 -6.37 6.64 -10.66
CA ALA A 83 -6.92 5.45 -10.03
C ALA A 83 -8.07 5.79 -9.05
N ILE A 84 -7.90 6.82 -8.21
CA ILE A 84 -8.94 7.32 -7.30
C ILE A 84 -10.15 7.83 -8.09
N LEU A 85 -9.92 8.65 -9.12
CA LEU A 85 -10.98 9.23 -9.93
C LEU A 85 -11.81 8.17 -10.65
N MET A 86 -11.17 7.10 -11.14
CA MET A 86 -11.85 6.03 -11.85
C MET A 86 -12.62 5.06 -10.96
N ASN A 87 -12.19 4.82 -9.72
CA ASN A 87 -12.88 3.87 -8.84
C ASN A 87 -14.32 4.35 -8.56
N GLN A 88 -15.34 3.52 -8.83
CA GLN A 88 -16.75 3.95 -8.68
C GLN A 88 -17.44 3.36 -7.44
N LYS A 89 -16.80 2.46 -6.68
CA LYS A 89 -17.46 1.70 -5.61
C LYS A 89 -17.10 2.16 -4.20
N MET A 90 -15.91 2.73 -3.98
CA MET A 90 -15.44 3.09 -2.64
C MET A 90 -15.88 4.49 -2.21
N LEU A 91 -15.70 5.49 -3.09
CA LEU A 91 -15.95 6.90 -2.76
C LEU A 91 -16.82 7.58 -3.82
N THR A 92 -17.71 8.44 -3.37
CA THR A 92 -18.46 9.35 -4.24
C THR A 92 -17.53 10.43 -4.80
N MET A 93 -17.95 11.11 -5.87
CA MET A 93 -17.13 12.17 -6.48
C MET A 93 -16.76 13.31 -5.52
N PRO A 94 -17.68 13.84 -4.68
CA PRO A 94 -17.32 14.83 -3.67
C PRO A 94 -16.27 14.32 -2.67
N GLU A 95 -16.43 13.09 -2.19
CA GLU A 95 -15.50 12.46 -1.24
C GLU A 95 -14.10 12.29 -1.84
N LYS A 96 -13.99 11.94 -3.13
CA LYS A 96 -12.71 11.88 -3.84
C LYS A 96 -11.97 13.21 -3.79
N PHE A 97 -12.64 14.33 -4.07
CA PHE A 97 -11.98 15.65 -3.99
C PHE A 97 -11.60 16.02 -2.56
N GLN A 98 -12.40 15.60 -1.58
CA GLN A 98 -12.13 15.79 -0.15
C GLN A 98 -10.91 14.99 0.35
N THR A 99 -10.37 14.04 -0.43
CA THR A 99 -9.10 13.38 -0.11
C THR A 99 -7.85 14.23 -0.44
N ALA A 100 -7.99 15.29 -1.24
CA ALA A 100 -6.85 16.10 -1.66
C ALA A 100 -6.17 16.93 -0.55
N PRO A 101 -6.90 17.59 0.38
CA PRO A 101 -6.29 18.43 1.41
C PRO A 101 -5.21 17.76 2.28
N PRO A 102 -5.36 16.52 2.78
CA PRO A 102 -4.27 15.85 3.51
C PRO A 102 -3.09 15.45 2.63
N LEU A 103 -3.32 15.14 1.35
CA LEU A 103 -2.29 14.66 0.42
C LEU A 103 -1.42 15.79 -0.14
N LEU A 104 -2.00 16.98 -0.37
CA LEU A 104 -1.29 18.11 -0.99
C LEU A 104 -0.08 18.59 -0.18
N PRO A 105 -0.16 18.83 1.15
CA PRO A 105 1.00 19.22 1.94
C PRO A 105 2.08 18.15 1.97
N MET A 106 1.71 16.86 1.99
CA MET A 106 2.69 15.76 1.91
C MET A 106 3.48 15.82 0.60
N LEU A 107 2.83 16.13 -0.52
CA LEU A 107 3.48 16.24 -1.84
C LEU A 107 4.34 17.51 -1.99
N ILE A 108 3.94 18.63 -1.37
CA ILE A 108 4.60 19.93 -1.54
C ILE A 108 5.71 20.15 -0.50
N GLU A 109 5.43 19.87 0.78
CA GLU A 109 6.34 20.11 1.90
C GLU A 109 7.22 18.90 2.24
N GLY A 110 6.81 17.70 1.80
CA GLY A 110 7.57 16.47 1.98
C GLY A 110 7.81 16.10 3.44
N GLN A 111 9.03 15.63 3.74
CA GLN A 111 9.38 15.03 5.03
C GLN A 111 9.14 15.95 6.23
N LYS A 112 9.32 17.27 6.07
CA LYS A 112 9.11 18.23 7.16
C LYS A 112 7.66 18.26 7.62
N PHE A 113 6.72 18.16 6.69
CA PHE A 113 5.31 18.06 7.03
C PHE A 113 5.00 16.70 7.65
N ILE A 114 5.46 15.60 7.03
CA ILE A 114 5.22 14.22 7.51
C ILE A 114 5.68 14.06 8.97
N ASN A 115 6.89 14.50 9.31
CA ASN A 115 7.44 14.37 10.67
C ASN A 115 6.60 15.09 11.74
N LYS A 116 5.90 16.17 11.38
CA LYS A 116 5.05 16.91 12.33
C LYS A 116 3.75 16.19 12.66
N GLN A 117 3.42 15.12 11.93
CA GLN A 117 2.17 14.38 12.13
C GLN A 117 2.34 13.15 13.02
N ASP A 118 3.55 12.85 13.49
CA ASP A 118 3.89 11.61 14.23
C ASP A 118 3.13 11.47 15.56
N ASP A 119 2.77 12.59 16.18
CA ASP A 119 2.01 12.63 17.43
C ASP A 119 0.49 12.39 17.23
N MET A 120 0.01 12.24 16.00
CA MET A 120 -1.40 12.00 15.69
C MET A 120 -1.65 10.57 15.23
N SER A 121 -2.77 9.99 15.69
CA SER A 121 -3.31 8.79 15.06
C SER A 121 -3.79 9.10 13.63
N VAL A 122 -3.92 8.05 12.80
CA VAL A 122 -4.45 8.16 11.43
C VAL A 122 -5.81 8.85 11.42
N LEU A 123 -6.72 8.48 12.33
CA LEU A 123 -8.07 9.04 12.41
C LEU A 123 -8.05 10.54 12.78
N GLU A 124 -7.21 10.94 13.73
CA GLU A 124 -7.04 12.34 14.12
C GLU A 124 -6.48 13.18 12.96
N PHE A 125 -5.49 12.65 12.25
CA PHE A 125 -4.95 13.28 11.06
C PHE A 125 -6.04 13.45 9.99
N MET A 126 -6.77 12.40 9.65
CA MET A 126 -7.85 12.43 8.66
C MET A 126 -8.91 13.47 9.00
N LYS A 127 -9.37 13.53 10.26
CA LYS A 127 -10.33 14.55 10.72
C LYS A 127 -9.77 15.97 10.65
N THR A 128 -8.52 16.16 11.05
CA THR A 128 -7.85 17.47 11.05
C THR A 128 -7.78 18.08 9.65
N TYR A 129 -7.50 17.26 8.64
CA TYR A 129 -7.44 17.69 7.24
C TYR A 129 -8.77 17.50 6.49
N GLY A 130 -9.85 17.18 7.21
CA GLY A 130 -11.19 17.11 6.67
C GLY A 130 -11.39 16.01 5.64
N MET A 131 -10.72 14.86 5.77
CA MET A 131 -10.95 13.67 4.94
C MET A 131 -12.36 13.09 5.20
N PRO A 132 -13.04 12.46 4.22
CA PRO A 132 -14.36 11.87 4.43
C PRO A 132 -14.35 10.81 5.54
N ASP A 133 -15.35 10.85 6.43
CA ASP A 133 -15.48 9.86 7.52
C ASP A 133 -15.59 8.43 6.97
N ARG A 134 -16.28 8.26 5.83
CA ARG A 134 -16.47 6.97 5.13
C ARG A 134 -15.16 6.25 4.79
N ILE A 135 -14.04 6.94 4.66
CA ILE A 135 -12.73 6.28 4.45
C ILE A 135 -12.32 5.41 5.64
N ASN A 136 -12.87 5.68 6.82
CA ASN A 136 -12.61 4.91 8.04
C ASN A 136 -13.59 3.75 8.24
N ASP A 137 -14.65 3.68 7.42
CA ASP A 137 -15.62 2.59 7.45
C ASP A 137 -15.08 1.48 6.53
N GLU A 138 -14.14 0.68 7.05
CA GLU A 138 -13.61 -0.50 6.36
C GLU A 138 -14.60 -1.65 6.34
#